data_AF-A0A7C1UEQ5-F1
#
_entry.id   AF-A0A7C1UEQ5-F1
#
_cell.length_a   1.000
_cell.length_b   1.000
_cell.length_c   1.000
_cell.angle_alpha   90.00
_cell.angle_beta   90.00
_cell.angle_gamma   90.00
#
_symmetry.space_group_name_H-M   'P 1'
#
loop_
_entity.id
_entity.type
_entity.pdbx_description
1 polymer ?
#
loop_
_entity_poly.entity_id
_entity_poly.type
_entity_poly.pdbx_seq_one_letter_code
_entity_poly.pdbx_strand_id
1 'polypeptide(L)'
;MRLFIIVTLWILGGAAITLWWSSDLREQSIDLLDQAGIYKQKKVFYVYKWRAANGSWQYTQTLPPEGVDYEVVEARTDVNVLPRNPR
;
A
#
# COMPACT_ATOMS: atom_id res chain seq x y z
N MET A 1 -11.09 12.90 -46.24
CA MET A 1 -10.01 12.82 -45.22
C MET A 1 -10.43 13.29 -43.83
N ARG A 2 -10.99 14.50 -43.65
CA ARG A 2 -11.38 15.02 -42.31
C ARG A 2 -12.38 14.13 -41.54
N LEU A 3 -13.37 13.57 -42.23
CA LEU A 3 -14.38 12.70 -41.61
C LEU A 3 -13.78 11.40 -41.03
N PHE A 4 -12.84 10.79 -41.75
CA PHE A 4 -12.16 9.57 -41.28
C PHE A 4 -11.35 9.83 -40.00
N ILE A 5 -10.64 10.96 -39.92
CA ILE A 5 -9.86 11.34 -38.73
C ILE A 5 -10.77 11.54 -37.52
N ILE A 6 -11.93 12.17 -37.71
CA ILE A 6 -12.90 12.38 -36.63
C ILE A 6 -13.47 11.05 -36.14
N VAL A 7 -13.87 10.15 -37.04
CA VAL A 7 -14.40 8.83 -36.68
C VAL A 7 -13.34 7.99 -35.95
N THR A 8 -12.07 8.01 -36.41
CA THR A 8 -10.98 7.31 -35.73
C THR A 8 -10.71 7.88 -34.33
N LEU A 9 -10.80 9.21 -34.15
CA LEU A 9 -10.68 9.84 -32.83
C LEU A 9 -11.83 9.46 -31.88
N TRP A 10 -13.06 9.34 -32.39
CA TRP A 10 -14.19 8.88 -31.59
C TRP A 10 -14.05 7.42 -31.17
N ILE A 11 -13.51 6.55 -32.03
CA ILE A 11 -13.27 5.14 -31.69
C ILE A 11 -12.16 5.02 -30.63
N LEU A 12 -11.05 5.74 -30.81
CA LEU A 12 -9.95 5.75 -29.84
C LEU A 12 -10.37 6.36 -28.50
N GLY A 13 -11.10 7.48 -28.53
CA GLY A 13 -11.62 8.13 -27.32
C GLY A 13 -12.68 7.28 -26.61
N GLY A 14 -13.58 6.66 -27.37
CA GLY A 14 -14.58 5.73 -26.84
C GLY A 14 -13.94 4.52 -26.16
N ALA A 15 -12.94 3.90 -26.81
CA ALA A 15 -12.16 2.81 -26.23
C ALA A 15 -11.43 3.23 -24.95
N ALA A 16 -10.82 4.43 -24.93
CA ALA A 16 -10.17 4.96 -23.73
C ALA A 16 -11.14 5.18 -22.56
N ILE A 17 -12.35 5.67 -22.85
CA ILE A 17 -13.40 5.87 -21.84
C ILE A 17 -13.92 4.53 -21.33
N THR A 18 -14.13 3.54 -22.20
CA THR A 18 -14.55 2.19 -21.78
C THR A 18 -13.49 1.51 -20.92
N LEU A 19 -12.21 1.69 -21.26
CA LEU A 19 -11.08 1.19 -20.46
C LEU A 19 -10.97 1.91 -19.10
N TRP A 20 -11.34 3.20 -19.05
CA TRP A 20 -11.36 3.96 -17.80
C TRP A 20 -12.51 3.53 -16.87
N TRP A 21 -13.63 3.05 -17.43
CA TRP A 21 -14.79 2.59 -16.65
C TRP A 21 -14.71 1.12 -16.23
N SER A 22 -13.87 0.29 -16.86
CA SER A 22 -13.73 -1.12 -16.48
C SER A 22 -12.87 -1.28 -15.22
N SER A 23 -13.51 -1.31 -14.05
CA SER A 23 -12.86 -1.70 -12.78
C SER A 23 -12.20 -3.09 -12.85
N ASP A 24 -12.77 -3.99 -13.65
CA ASP A 24 -12.27 -5.37 -13.84
C ASP A 24 -10.85 -5.44 -14.41
N LEU A 25 -10.50 -4.57 -15.36
CA LEU A 25 -9.15 -4.58 -15.96
C LEU A 25 -8.10 -4.07 -14.98
N ARG A 26 -8.50 -3.14 -14.10
CA ARG A 26 -7.63 -2.64 -13.04
C ARG A 26 -7.33 -3.74 -12.02
N GLU A 27 -8.33 -4.52 -11.63
CA GLU A 27 -8.14 -5.66 -10.72
C GLU A 27 -7.23 -6.75 -11.33
N GLN A 28 -7.47 -7.13 -12.59
CA GLN A 28 -6.62 -8.11 -13.29
C GLN A 28 -5.17 -7.63 -13.42
N SER A 29 -4.95 -6.34 -13.69
CA SER A 29 -3.59 -5.79 -13.76
C SER A 29 -2.88 -5.84 -12.40
N ILE A 30 -3.60 -5.60 -11.30
CA ILE A 30 -3.04 -5.65 -9.94
C ILE A 30 -2.70 -7.09 -9.57
N ASP A 31 -3.56 -8.06 -9.90
CA ASP A 31 -3.32 -9.49 -9.64
C ASP A 31 -2.09 -10.01 -10.40
N LEU A 32 -1.95 -9.65 -11.68
CA LEU A 32 -0.77 -10.01 -12.48
C LEU A 32 0.52 -9.38 -11.92
N LEU A 33 0.45 -8.13 -11.45
CA LEU A 33 1.61 -7.47 -10.84
C LEU A 33 1.94 -8.08 -9.47
N ASP A 34 0.95 -8.55 -8.70
CA ASP A 34 1.11 -9.25 -7.43
C ASP A 34 1.77 -10.64 -7.65
N GLN A 35 1.29 -11.41 -8.64
CA GLN A 35 1.88 -12.69 -9.05
C GLN A 35 3.32 -12.54 -9.57
N ALA A 36 3.61 -11.46 -10.29
CA ALA A 36 4.96 -11.15 -10.75
C ALA A 36 5.89 -10.67 -9.62
N GLY A 37 5.37 -10.46 -8.41
CA GLY A 37 6.10 -9.93 -7.25
C GLY A 37 6.54 -8.47 -7.41
N ILE A 38 6.03 -7.78 -8.44
CA ILE A 38 6.35 -6.38 -8.75
C ILE A 38 5.45 -5.45 -7.95
N TYR A 39 4.20 -5.84 -7.72
CA TYR A 39 3.30 -5.16 -6.81
C TYR A 39 3.61 -5.59 -5.38
N LYS A 40 4.43 -4.81 -4.67
CA LYS A 40 4.46 -4.92 -3.22
C LYS A 40 3.17 -4.33 -2.67
N GLN A 41 2.14 -5.17 -2.46
CA GLN A 41 0.97 -4.74 -1.70
C GLN A 41 1.46 -4.08 -0.40
N LYS A 42 1.03 -2.83 -0.19
CA LYS A 42 1.30 -2.09 1.04
C LYS A 42 0.57 -2.78 2.18
N LYS A 43 1.24 -3.76 2.78
CA LYS A 43 0.70 -4.45 3.95
C LYS A 43 0.84 -3.51 5.14
N VAL A 44 -0.30 -2.95 5.53
CA VAL A 44 -0.45 -2.20 6.77
C VAL A 44 -0.67 -3.21 7.90
N PHE A 45 0.05 -3.07 9.01
CA PHE A 45 -0.15 -3.86 10.22
C PHE A 45 0.06 -2.98 11.46
N TYR A 46 -0.54 -3.34 12.58
CA TYR A 46 -0.45 -2.56 13.81
C TYR A 46 0.60 -3.16 14.76
N VAL A 47 1.40 -2.29 15.37
CA VAL A 47 2.37 -2.66 16.40
C VAL A 47 2.13 -1.82 17.65
N TYR A 48 2.40 -2.40 18.81
CA TYR A 48 2.38 -1.72 20.10
C TYR A 48 3.76 -1.15 20.37
N LYS A 49 3.86 0.16 20.50
CA LYS A 49 5.04 0.88 20.93
C LYS A 49 4.93 1.17 22.42
N TRP A 50 5.92 0.76 23.19
CA TRP A 50 5.92 0.94 24.64
C TRP A 50 7.35 1.09 25.16
N ARG A 51 7.46 1.53 26.41
CA ARG A 51 8.74 1.77 27.07
C ARG A 51 9.00 0.69 28.11
N ALA A 52 10.11 -0.03 27.95
CA ALA A 52 10.52 -1.07 28.89
C ALA A 52 11.00 -0.49 30.22
N ALA A 53 11.07 -1.33 31.26
CA ALA A 53 11.51 -0.92 32.60
C ALA A 53 12.93 -0.34 32.63
N ASN A 54 13.78 -0.73 31.67
CA ASN A 54 15.12 -0.17 31.48
C ASN A 54 15.13 1.17 30.70
N GLY A 55 13.96 1.76 30.44
CA GLY A 55 13.79 3.01 29.71
C GLY A 55 13.89 2.90 28.18
N SER A 56 14.14 1.70 27.63
CA SER A 56 14.27 1.47 26.19
C SER A 56 12.92 1.37 25.48
N TRP A 57 12.83 1.88 24.26
CA TRP A 57 11.65 1.70 23.42
C TRP A 57 11.60 0.31 22.82
N GLN A 58 10.42 -0.30 22.84
CA GLN A 58 10.12 -1.61 22.27
C GLN A 58 8.91 -1.51 21.35
N TYR A 59 8.90 -2.38 20.33
CA TYR A 59 7.80 -2.52 19.37
C TYR A 59 7.40 -3.98 19.29
N THR A 60 6.17 -4.32 19.66
CA THR A 60 5.68 -5.70 19.68
C THR A 60 4.37 -5.83 18.90
N GLN A 61 4.15 -6.96 18.24
CA GLN A 61 2.84 -7.25 17.60
C GLN A 61 1.82 -7.81 18.61
N THR A 62 2.29 -8.25 19.78
CA THR A 62 1.47 -8.72 20.90
C THR A 62 1.33 -7.63 21.95
N LEU A 63 0.27 -7.72 22.75
CA LEU A 63 0.03 -6.79 23.84
C LEU A 63 1.26 -6.72 24.77
N PRO A 64 1.66 -5.51 25.20
CA PRO A 64 2.70 -5.34 26.21
C PRO A 64 2.28 -5.93 27.58
N PRO A 65 3.24 -6.11 28.50
CA PRO A 65 2.93 -6.58 29.86
C PRO A 65 1.88 -5.70 30.57
N GLU A 66 1.11 -6.31 31.48
CA GLU A 66 0.07 -5.60 32.21
C GLU A 66 0.63 -4.39 32.99
N GLY A 67 -0.10 -3.28 32.96
CA GLY A 67 0.29 -2.05 33.64
C GLY A 67 1.32 -1.20 32.89
N VAL A 68 1.67 -1.54 31.64
CA VAL A 68 2.56 -0.74 30.80
C VAL A 68 1.75 0.10 29.82
N ASP A 69 1.95 1.42 29.86
CA ASP A 69 1.39 2.32 28.86
C ASP A 69 1.96 2.02 27.47
N TYR A 70 1.08 1.95 26.49
CA TYR A 70 1.44 1.67 25.11
C TYR A 70 0.68 2.54 24.13
N GLU A 71 1.30 2.75 22.97
CA GLU A 71 0.74 3.44 21.82
C GLU A 71 0.58 2.44 20.68
N VAL A 72 -0.58 2.42 20.02
CA VAL A 72 -0.78 1.62 18.80
C VAL A 72 -0.28 2.43 17.61
N VAL A 73 0.72 1.89 16.92
CA VAL A 73 1.35 2.54 15.77
C VAL A 73 1.04 1.73 14.51
N GLU A 74 0.58 2.41 13.48
CA GLU A 74 0.47 1.85 12.14
C GLU A 74 1.87 1.63 11.54
N ALA A 75 2.21 0.38 11.27
CA ALA A 75 3.44 0.00 10.60
C ALA A 75 3.13 -0.46 9.16
N ARG A 76 4.05 -0.15 8.26
CA ARG A 76 3.98 -0.56 6.86
C ARG A 76 5.27 -1.23 6.46
N THR A 77 5.18 -2.25 5.62
CA THR A 77 6.36 -2.99 5.11
C THR A 77 7.36 -2.09 4.37
N ASP A 78 6.93 -0.96 3.82
CA ASP A 78 7.76 -0.01 3.09
C ASP A 78 8.26 1.19 3.92
N VAL A 79 7.81 1.32 5.19
CA VAL A 79 8.19 2.41 6.08
C VAL A 79 8.90 1.86 7.29
N ASN A 80 10.15 2.27 7.49
CA ASN A 80 10.90 1.88 8.69
C ASN A 80 10.32 2.58 9.93
N VAL A 81 9.67 1.81 10.80
CA VAL A 81 9.15 2.26 12.11
C VAL A 81 10.19 2.15 13.23
N LEU A 82 11.32 1.48 12.99
CA LEU A 82 12.40 1.39 13.98
C LEU A 82 13.29 2.63 13.95
N PRO A 83 13.72 3.16 15.12
CA PRO A 83 14.68 4.24 15.14
C PRO A 83 15.96 3.84 14.38
N ARG A 84 16.47 4.76 13.56
CA ARG A 84 17.73 4.55 12.82
C ARG A 84 18.83 4.29 13.85
N ASN A 85 19.51 3.14 13.73
CA ASN A 85 20.65 2.82 14.58
C ASN A 85 21.70 3.93 14.46
N PRO A 86 22.09 4.62 15.56
CA PRO A 86 23.15 5.60 15.52
C PRO A 86 24.48 4.85 15.34
N ARG A 87 25.02 4.87 14.12
CA ARG A 87 26.44 4.61 13.85
C ARG A 87 27.11 5.92 13.47
#